data_AF-A0ABD2WRZ4-F1
#
_entry.id   AF-A0ABD2WRZ4-F1
#
_cell.length_a   1.000
_cell.length_b   1.000
_cell.length_c   1.000
_cell.angle_alpha   90.00
_cell.angle_beta   90.00
_cell.angle_gamma   90.00
#
_symmetry.space_group_name_H-M   'P 1'
#
loop_
_entity.id
_entity.type
_entity.pdbx_description
1 polymer ?
#
loop_
_entity_poly.entity_id
_entity_poly.type
_entity_poly.pdbx_seq_one_letter_code
_entity_poly.pdbx_strand_id
1 'polypeptide(L)'
;MKELFEIFGRYIQQTVQVDTPDELGRTPLQWAVANLMPNAVGILLDHGADLSNFVFPTESYFAMGLEPRHNMFDFKVGLASRAVTVVERFKKRGYELNPSDVLTIMQFLAKYELFKKSTDVEKFWYDDEKFAREAKEVKLNSSLSLYDLI
;
A
#
# COMPACT_ATOMS: atom_id res chain seq x y z
N MET A 1 -9.30 15.00 -4.83
CA MET A 1 -7.86 14.68 -4.63
C MET A 1 -7.05 14.88 -5.91
N LYS A 2 -7.46 14.36 -7.08
CA LYS A 2 -6.88 14.74 -8.40
C LYS A 2 -6.86 16.26 -8.61
N GLU A 3 -7.98 16.92 -8.31
CA GLU A 3 -8.09 18.37 -8.42
C GLU A 3 -7.15 19.12 -7.48
N LEU A 4 -6.86 18.60 -6.29
CA LEU A 4 -5.94 19.24 -5.35
C LEU A 4 -4.50 19.23 -5.89
N PHE A 5 -4.04 18.10 -6.42
CA PHE A 5 -2.72 18.00 -7.05
C PHE A 5 -2.62 18.84 -8.34
N GLU A 6 -3.68 18.88 -9.15
CA GLU A 6 -3.71 19.70 -10.37
C GLU A 6 -3.82 21.21 -10.09
N ILE A 7 -4.54 21.62 -9.04
CA ILE A 7 -4.68 23.04 -8.66
C ILE A 7 -3.35 23.56 -8.10
N PHE A 8 -2.66 22.79 -7.27
CA PHE A 8 -1.31 23.15 -6.81
C PHE A 8 -0.30 23.14 -7.97
N GLY A 9 -0.37 22.16 -8.87
CA GLY A 9 0.48 22.10 -10.06
C GLY A 9 0.24 23.23 -11.07
N ARG A 10 -0.96 23.83 -11.11
CA ARG A 10 -1.27 24.98 -11.97
C ARG A 10 -0.87 26.32 -11.39
N TYR A 11 -0.87 26.48 -10.06
CA TYR A 11 -0.52 27.74 -9.41
C TYR A 11 0.99 27.97 -9.25
N ILE A 12 1.78 26.89 -9.40
CA ILE A 12 3.23 26.94 -9.33
C ILE A 12 3.74 26.38 -10.65
N GLN A 13 4.30 27.22 -11.52
CA GLN A 13 5.13 26.77 -12.65
C GLN A 13 6.46 26.16 -12.15
N GLN A 14 6.42 25.36 -11.09
CA GLN A 14 7.53 24.55 -10.65
C GLN A 14 7.29 23.15 -11.16
N THR A 15 8.27 22.64 -11.90
CA THR A 15 8.48 21.20 -12.03
C THR A 15 8.42 20.61 -10.63
N VAL A 16 7.30 19.98 -10.27
CA VAL A 16 7.15 19.32 -8.97
C VAL A 16 8.19 18.21 -8.95
N GLN A 17 9.22 18.40 -8.12
CA GLN A 17 10.27 17.41 -7.92
C GLN A 17 9.66 16.24 -7.16
N VAL A 18 9.20 15.23 -7.90
CA VAL A 18 8.40 14.09 -7.40
C VAL A 18 9.08 13.26 -6.32
N ASP A 19 10.40 13.35 -6.22
CA ASP A 19 11.23 12.62 -5.26
C ASP A 19 11.85 13.51 -4.17
N THR A 20 11.45 14.78 -4.07
CA THR A 20 12.00 15.66 -3.00
C THR A 20 11.62 15.13 -1.63
N PRO A 21 12.60 14.77 -0.78
CA PRO A 21 12.30 14.23 0.52
C PRO A 21 11.78 15.31 1.46
N ASP A 22 11.00 14.90 2.46
CA ASP A 22 10.62 15.76 3.57
C ASP A 22 11.74 15.90 4.63
N GLU A 23 11.43 16.57 5.75
CA GLU A 23 12.38 16.79 6.85
C GLU A 23 12.90 15.51 7.51
N LEU A 24 12.21 14.37 7.31
CA LEU A 24 12.65 13.06 7.80
C LEU A 24 13.32 12.22 6.69
N GLY A 25 13.64 12.83 5.54
CA GLY A 25 14.31 12.17 4.43
C GLY A 25 13.39 11.31 3.56
N ARG A 26 12.06 11.45 3.66
CA ARG A 26 11.12 10.56 2.97
C ARG A 26 10.59 11.17 1.69
N THR A 27 10.62 10.40 0.62
CA THR A 27 10.02 10.82 -0.65
C THR A 27 8.48 10.84 -0.57
N PRO A 28 7.80 11.61 -1.42
CA PRO A 28 6.34 11.58 -1.54
C PRO A 28 5.80 10.17 -1.80
N LEU A 29 6.56 9.33 -2.52
CA LEU A 29 6.19 7.94 -2.77
C LEU A 29 6.19 7.11 -1.49
N GLN A 30 7.20 7.28 -0.63
CA GLN A 30 7.25 6.62 0.67
C GLN A 30 6.07 7.03 1.57
N TRP A 31 5.70 8.31 1.54
CA TRP A 31 4.50 8.81 2.22
C TRP A 31 3.21 8.14 1.73
N ALA A 32 3.03 8.05 0.42
CA ALA A 32 1.86 7.44 -0.19
C ALA A 32 1.76 5.94 0.14
N VAL A 33 2.89 5.23 0.17
CA VAL A 33 2.95 3.81 0.54
C VAL A 33 2.62 3.61 2.03
N ALA A 34 3.25 4.39 2.93
CA ALA A 34 3.00 4.28 4.37
C ALA A 34 1.54 4.51 4.75
N ASN A 35 0.85 5.38 4.01
CA ASN A 35 -0.56 5.70 4.23
C ASN A 35 -1.51 4.83 3.39
N LEU A 36 -1.00 3.80 2.70
CA LEU A 36 -1.76 2.93 1.81
C LEU A 36 -2.64 3.71 0.84
N MET A 37 -2.08 4.68 0.12
CA MET A 37 -2.83 5.53 -0.82
C MET A 37 -2.58 5.10 -2.27
N PRO A 38 -3.19 4.00 -2.79
CA PRO A 38 -2.95 3.52 -4.14
C PRO A 38 -3.04 4.62 -5.19
N ASN A 39 -4.04 5.50 -5.11
CA ASN A 39 -4.22 6.57 -6.08
C ASN A 39 -3.04 7.56 -6.11
N ALA A 40 -2.53 7.96 -4.94
CA ALA A 40 -1.36 8.82 -4.86
C ALA A 40 -0.10 8.09 -5.36
N VAL A 41 0.07 6.81 -5.01
CA VAL A 41 1.13 5.95 -5.55
C VAL A 41 1.08 5.94 -7.08
N GLY A 42 -0.10 5.75 -7.69
CA GLY A 42 -0.23 5.77 -9.15
C GLY A 42 0.17 7.09 -9.76
N ILE A 43 -0.33 8.20 -9.21
CA ILE A 43 0.02 9.55 -9.70
C ILE A 43 1.53 9.77 -9.60
N LEU A 44 2.16 9.47 -8.46
CA LEU A 44 3.59 9.67 -8.28
C LEU A 44 4.41 8.81 -9.26
N LEU A 45 4.03 7.55 -9.44
CA LEU A 45 4.66 6.69 -10.44
C LEU A 45 4.41 7.19 -11.87
N ASP A 46 3.21 7.66 -12.21
CA ASP A 46 2.87 8.26 -13.53
C ASP A 46 3.72 9.49 -13.83
N HIS A 47 4.09 10.24 -12.79
CA HIS A 47 4.94 11.42 -12.87
C HIS A 47 6.45 11.12 -12.70
N GLY A 48 6.84 9.85 -12.73
CA GLY A 48 8.25 9.44 -12.80
C GLY A 48 8.98 9.34 -11.47
N ALA A 49 8.27 9.17 -10.35
CA ALA A 49 8.90 8.89 -9.06
C ALA A 49 9.89 7.71 -9.15
N ASP A 50 11.09 7.90 -8.63
CA ASP A 50 12.18 6.93 -8.71
C ASP A 50 11.91 5.71 -7.81
N LEU A 51 11.93 4.53 -8.43
CA LEU A 51 11.79 3.24 -7.76
C LEU A 51 13.14 2.57 -7.46
N SER A 52 14.23 3.00 -8.10
CA SER A 52 15.54 2.35 -7.98
C SER A 52 16.14 2.48 -6.58
N ASN A 53 15.87 3.61 -5.92
CA ASN A 53 16.29 3.90 -4.54
C ASN A 53 15.12 3.82 -3.55
N PHE A 54 13.97 3.26 -3.96
CA PHE A 54 12.82 3.17 -3.09
C PHE A 54 13.08 2.18 -1.95
N VAL A 55 12.84 2.63 -0.73
CA VAL A 55 12.87 1.81 0.49
C VAL A 55 11.48 1.81 1.11
N PHE A 56 10.96 0.62 1.39
CA PHE A 56 9.68 0.48 2.07
C PHE A 56 9.71 1.17 3.44
N PRO A 57 8.66 1.93 3.80
CA PRO A 57 8.54 2.52 5.14
C PRO A 57 8.53 1.43 6.22
N THR A 58 9.02 1.74 7.42
CA THR A 58 8.94 0.80 8.54
C THR A 58 7.49 0.61 9.01
N GLU A 59 7.19 -0.56 9.58
CA GLU A 59 5.86 -0.90 10.12
C GLU A 59 5.32 0.14 11.12
N SER A 60 6.22 0.76 11.89
CA SER A 60 5.88 1.82 12.85
C SER A 60 5.18 3.00 12.19
N TYR A 61 5.42 3.25 10.90
CA TYR A 61 4.86 4.37 10.14
C TYR A 61 3.64 3.99 9.30
N PHE A 62 3.39 2.70 9.11
CA PHE A 62 2.24 2.27 8.35
C PHE A 62 0.95 2.63 9.07
N ALA A 63 0.04 3.28 8.32
CA ALA A 63 -1.32 3.57 8.75
C ALA A 63 -1.44 4.32 10.09
N MET A 64 -0.41 5.08 10.48
CA MET A 64 -0.33 5.84 11.76
C MET A 64 -1.47 6.86 11.95
N GLY A 65 -2.22 7.20 10.90
CA GLY A 65 -3.39 8.10 10.98
C GLY A 65 -4.69 7.49 10.45
N LEU A 66 -4.75 6.16 10.24
CA LEU A 66 -5.96 5.49 9.78
C LEU A 66 -6.72 4.94 10.98
N GLU A 67 -7.79 5.62 11.35
CA GLU A 67 -8.76 5.17 12.36
C GLU A 67 -9.91 4.39 11.70
N PRO A 68 -10.49 3.38 12.37
CA PRO A 68 -11.69 2.71 11.89
C PRO A 68 -12.85 3.72 11.83
N ARG A 69 -13.29 4.08 10.63
CA ARG A 69 -14.50 4.91 10.42
C ARG A 69 -15.80 4.09 10.40
N HIS A 70 -15.66 2.77 10.24
CA HIS A 70 -16.75 1.80 10.09
C HIS A 70 -16.45 0.55 10.95
N ASN A 71 -17.15 -0.56 10.67
CA ASN A 71 -16.89 -1.83 11.33
C ASN A 71 -15.40 -2.23 11.17
N MET A 72 -14.84 -2.88 12.19
CA MET A 72 -13.42 -3.25 12.23
C MET A 72 -13.02 -4.24 11.11
N PHE A 73 -13.94 -5.13 10.72
CA PHE A 73 -13.76 -6.07 9.62
C PHE A 73 -13.65 -5.37 8.26
N ASP A 74 -14.56 -4.47 7.91
CA ASP A 74 -14.55 -3.69 6.67
C ASP A 74 -13.30 -2.79 6.61
N PHE A 75 -12.90 -2.22 7.76
CA PHE A 75 -11.69 -1.45 7.87
C PHE A 75 -10.44 -2.29 7.55
N LYS A 76 -10.34 -3.47 8.15
CA LYS A 76 -9.27 -4.45 7.92
C LYS A 76 -9.18 -4.89 6.46
N VAL A 77 -10.31 -5.30 5.86
CA VAL A 77 -10.38 -5.68 4.44
C VAL A 77 -9.98 -4.51 3.54
N GLY A 78 -10.43 -3.30 3.85
CA GLY A 78 -10.04 -2.09 3.13
C GLY A 78 -8.54 -1.81 3.17
N LEU A 79 -7.88 -1.98 4.33
CA LEU A 79 -6.43 -1.86 4.44
C LEU A 79 -5.70 -2.92 3.62
N ALA A 80 -6.13 -4.18 3.70
CA ALA A 80 -5.55 -5.28 2.94
C ALA A 80 -5.66 -5.03 1.42
N SER A 81 -6.86 -4.70 0.93
CA SER A 81 -7.09 -4.38 -0.49
C SER A 81 -6.22 -3.22 -0.99
N ARG A 82 -6.06 -2.17 -0.17
CA ARG A 82 -5.18 -1.04 -0.50
C ARG A 82 -3.71 -1.46 -0.56
N ALA A 83 -3.25 -2.31 0.36
CA ALA A 83 -1.89 -2.84 0.33
C ALA A 83 -1.62 -3.69 -0.93
N VAL A 84 -2.56 -4.56 -1.31
CA VAL A 84 -2.52 -5.35 -2.56
C VAL A 84 -2.35 -4.41 -3.75
N THR A 85 -3.19 -3.39 -3.84
CA THR A 85 -3.19 -2.46 -4.97
C THR A 85 -1.88 -1.68 -5.08
N VAL A 86 -1.23 -1.34 -3.95
CA VAL A 86 0.10 -0.71 -3.94
C VAL A 86 1.14 -1.65 -4.54
N VAL A 87 1.17 -2.90 -4.09
CA VAL A 87 2.10 -3.93 -4.60
C VAL A 87 1.90 -4.14 -6.11
N GLU A 88 0.66 -4.25 -6.57
CA GLU A 88 0.37 -4.42 -8.00
C GLU A 88 0.88 -3.24 -8.84
N ARG A 89 0.72 -2.01 -8.37
CA ARG A 89 1.20 -0.81 -9.08
C ARG A 89 2.72 -0.81 -9.18
N PHE A 90 3.41 -1.24 -8.14
CA PHE A 90 4.86 -1.37 -8.12
C PHE A 90 5.33 -2.42 -9.14
N LYS A 91 4.75 -3.62 -9.09
CA LYS A 91 5.06 -4.70 -10.04
C LYS A 91 4.78 -4.30 -11.49
N LYS A 92 3.68 -3.57 -11.74
CA LYS A 92 3.35 -3.03 -13.08
C LYS A 92 4.42 -2.06 -13.62
N ARG A 93 5.26 -1.48 -12.74
CA ARG A 93 6.41 -0.64 -13.10
C ARG A 93 7.74 -1.37 -13.08
N GLY A 94 7.71 -2.70 -13.03
CA GLY A 94 8.92 -3.51 -13.03
C GLY A 94 9.64 -3.54 -11.69
N TYR A 95 9.02 -3.07 -10.61
CA TYR A 95 9.58 -3.23 -9.28
C TYR A 95 9.43 -4.68 -8.82
N GLU A 96 10.55 -5.31 -8.50
CA GLU A 96 10.59 -6.63 -7.89
C GLU A 96 10.70 -6.48 -6.38
N LEU A 97 9.71 -7.00 -5.65
CA LEU A 97 9.75 -7.03 -4.19
C LEU A 97 10.93 -7.88 -3.72
N ASN A 98 11.83 -7.28 -2.96
CA ASN A 98 12.90 -8.01 -2.30
C ASN A 98 12.36 -8.67 -0.99
N PRO A 99 13.12 -9.58 -0.37
CA PRO A 99 12.67 -10.26 0.86
C PRO A 99 12.35 -9.32 2.04
N SER A 100 13.03 -8.17 2.14
CA SER A 100 12.74 -7.16 3.17
C SER A 100 11.39 -6.48 2.93
N ASP A 101 11.06 -6.16 1.68
CA ASP A 101 9.78 -5.55 1.31
C ASP A 101 8.62 -6.48 1.65
N VAL A 102 8.76 -7.76 1.28
CA VAL A 102 7.79 -8.82 1.61
C VAL A 102 7.62 -8.93 3.12
N LEU A 103 8.73 -8.94 3.88
CA LEU A 103 8.68 -8.99 5.34
C LEU A 103 7.97 -7.78 5.95
N THR A 104 8.22 -6.58 5.45
CA THR A 104 7.52 -5.36 5.90
C THR A 104 6.02 -5.43 5.64
N ILE A 105 5.61 -5.88 4.44
CA ILE A 105 4.20 -6.09 4.11
C ILE A 105 3.59 -7.14 5.05
N MET A 106 4.29 -8.25 5.30
CA MET A 106 3.84 -9.30 6.23
C MET A 106 3.66 -8.76 7.66
N GLN A 107 4.63 -8.00 8.17
CA GLN A 107 4.54 -7.39 9.50
C GLN A 107 3.36 -6.42 9.60
N PHE A 108 3.15 -5.60 8.58
CA PHE A 108 1.99 -4.71 8.50
C PHE A 108 0.67 -5.48 8.59
N LEU A 109 0.52 -6.55 7.80
CA LEU A 109 -0.69 -7.38 7.82
C LEU A 109 -0.89 -8.01 9.21
N ALA A 110 0.18 -8.48 9.85
CA ALA A 110 0.13 -9.06 11.19
C ALA A 110 -0.32 -8.07 12.25
N LYS A 111 0.19 -6.84 12.22
CA LYS A 111 -0.13 -5.78 13.18
C LYS A 111 -1.62 -5.45 13.20
N TYR A 112 -2.26 -5.40 12.04
CA TYR A 112 -3.69 -5.15 11.94
C TYR A 112 -4.52 -6.42 12.17
N GLU A 113 -3.89 -7.47 12.69
CA GLU A 113 -4.48 -8.78 12.93
C GLU A 113 -5.23 -9.30 11.71
N LEU A 114 -4.72 -8.96 10.51
CA LEU A 114 -5.16 -9.51 9.23
C LEU A 114 -4.64 -10.94 9.09
N PHE A 115 -4.61 -11.72 10.17
CA PHE A 115 -4.22 -13.13 10.27
C PHE A 115 -4.95 -13.80 11.44
N LYS A 116 -5.49 -13.04 12.41
CA LYS A 116 -6.26 -13.63 13.51
C LYS A 116 -7.67 -13.92 13.04
N LYS A 117 -8.02 -15.20 13.18
CA LYS A 117 -9.38 -15.73 13.06
C LYS A 117 -10.32 -14.88 13.92
N SER A 118 -11.27 -14.19 13.29
CA SER A 118 -12.39 -13.60 14.01
C SER A 118 -13.09 -14.73 14.76
N THR A 119 -13.19 -14.64 16.08
CA THR A 119 -13.94 -15.61 16.89
C THR A 119 -15.44 -15.48 16.73
N ASP A 120 -15.90 -14.40 16.10
CA ASP A 120 -17.30 -14.14 15.85
C ASP A 120 -17.59 -13.99 14.35
N VAL A 121 -18.67 -14.67 13.95
CA VAL A 121 -19.40 -14.65 12.68
C VAL A 121 -18.85 -15.55 11.56
N GLU A 122 -19.71 -16.46 11.10
CA GLU A 122 -19.58 -17.46 10.02
C GLU A 122 -19.34 -16.88 8.60
N LYS A 123 -18.84 -15.64 8.50
CA LYS A 123 -18.36 -15.07 7.24
C LYS A 123 -16.89 -14.78 7.38
N PHE A 124 -16.10 -15.58 6.68
CA PHE A 124 -14.67 -15.41 6.63
C PHE A 124 -14.36 -14.12 5.85
N TRP A 125 -13.41 -13.34 6.34
CA TRP A 125 -12.79 -12.19 5.67
C TRP A 125 -12.15 -12.51 4.30
N TYR A 126 -11.82 -13.78 4.03
CA TYR A 126 -11.43 -14.28 2.71
C TYR A 126 -12.62 -14.75 1.84
N ASP A 127 -13.86 -14.65 2.32
CA ASP A 127 -15.07 -14.92 1.52
C ASP A 127 -15.42 -13.74 0.59
N ASP A 128 -14.73 -12.59 0.71
CA ASP A 128 -14.76 -11.59 -0.36
C ASP A 128 -14.03 -12.17 -1.58
N GLU A 129 -14.81 -12.73 -2.49
CA GLU A 129 -14.35 -13.44 -3.67
C GLU A 129 -13.43 -12.58 -4.55
N LYS A 130 -13.65 -11.25 -4.54
CA LYS A 130 -12.80 -10.31 -5.28
C LYS A 130 -11.43 -10.18 -4.63
N PHE A 131 -11.36 -9.95 -3.32
CA PHE A 131 -10.11 -9.87 -2.59
C PHE A 131 -9.34 -11.19 -2.62
N ALA A 132 -10.01 -12.32 -2.38
CA ALA A 132 -9.37 -13.64 -2.42
C ALA A 132 -8.77 -13.97 -3.80
N ARG A 133 -9.44 -13.57 -4.88
CA ARG A 133 -8.93 -13.71 -6.24
C ARG A 133 -7.70 -12.82 -6.47
N GLU A 134 -7.80 -11.54 -6.17
CA GLU A 134 -6.69 -10.57 -6.34
C GLU A 134 -5.47 -10.98 -5.51
N ALA A 135 -5.66 -11.38 -4.25
CA ALA A 135 -4.58 -11.80 -3.37
C ALA A 135 -3.85 -13.06 -3.85
N LYS A 136 -4.52 -14.01 -4.52
CA LYS A 136 -3.90 -15.21 -5.09
C LYS A 136 -3.01 -14.90 -6.29
N GLU A 137 -3.37 -13.87 -7.07
CA GLU A 137 -2.64 -13.42 -8.25
C GLU A 137 -1.38 -12.62 -7.88
N VAL A 138 -1.41 -11.93 -6.75
CA VAL A 138 -0.24 -11.18 -6.26
C VAL A 138 0.81 -12.10 -5.68
N LYS A 139 1.71 -12.59 -6.55
CA LYS A 139 2.97 -13.24 -6.15
C LYS A 139 3.89 -12.24 -5.45
N LEU A 140 4.19 -12.50 -4.18
CA LEU A 140 5.16 -11.73 -3.38
C LEU A 140 6.59 -12.19 -3.63
N ASN A 141 6.77 -13.49 -3.88
CA ASN A 141 8.02 -14.06 -4.37
C ASN A 141 7.74 -15.28 -5.25
N SER A 142 8.77 -16.06 -5.58
CA SER A 142 8.66 -17.24 -6.46
C SER A 142 7.74 -18.35 -5.90
N SER A 143 7.49 -18.39 -4.59
CA SER A 143 6.71 -19.45 -3.93
C SER A 143 5.45 -18.97 -3.22
N LEU A 144 5.36 -17.71 -2.82
CA LEU A 144 4.28 -17.16 -2.00
C LEU A 144 3.43 -16.15 -2.76
N SER A 145 2.11 -16.32 -2.71
CA SER A 145 1.13 -15.27 -2.99
C SER A 145 0.78 -14.51 -1.72
N LEU A 146 0.18 -13.34 -1.89
CA LEU A 146 -0.37 -12.56 -0.78
C LEU A 146 -1.49 -13.31 -0.06
N TYR A 147 -2.24 -14.15 -0.79
CA TYR A 147 -3.24 -15.04 -0.19
C TYR A 147 -2.63 -16.11 0.71
N ASP A 148 -1.43 -16.61 0.40
CA ASP A 148 -0.77 -17.65 1.22
C ASP A 148 -0.33 -17.12 2.61
N LEU A 149 -0.46 -15.82 2.83
CA LEU A 149 -0.18 -15.20 4.12
C LEU A 149 -1.40 -15.20 5.04
N ILE A 150 -2.62 -15.28 4.54
CA ILE A 150 -3.88 -15.02 5.27
C ILE A 150 -4.70 -16.27 5.62
#